data_AF-A0A3A8HDC2-F1
#
_entry.id   AF-A0A3A8HDC2-F1
#
_cell.length_a   1.000
_cell.length_b   1.000
_cell.length_c   1.000
_cell.angle_alpha   90.00
_cell.angle_beta   90.00
_cell.angle_gamma   90.00
#
_symmetry.space_group_name_H-M   'P 1'
#
loop_
_entity.id
_entity.type
_entity.pdbx_description
1 polymer ?
#
loop_
_entity_poly.entity_id
_entity_poly.type
_entity_poly.pdbx_seq_one_letter_code
_entity_poly.pdbx_strand_id
1 'polypeptide(L)'
;MCLSFPDRPDFVLPLTFVKEADGPVPTFSQPAPLCCPVIQRSSETAVGAVKTVFTLPLTLATVHSEVLLVAGWDYSGGANNAAYCDTYREDLYSGSTHRTGVKTSIPKRIDDSTVVTVFDFKSGERSRTVKSASGWFELDRVLQGKVKPHLEKYSDPANLKRRHDDDSVSIRHVYDYITRLGTQAPGTLKEFHLFSHAWAGGPILADTNEDAAYQPGGSSEAQRDPGDKDPRLKDFDPVNMPRLNDFKAAFAADSIVKVWGCMATTAYRNLIRATASAKSDTETISYNWSETDRRTTTAAKAKTYLRDVILKHNYMAKLSAAIGGSAKVYGAPPGMGANLRAVPLGKKTFNYMYVDGILYKREYDFLKSAMGLVPDDTGYLLF
;
A
#
# COMPACT_ATOMS: atom_id res chain seq x y z
N MET A 1 -28.19 18.90 7.01
CA MET A 1 -28.23 18.85 8.49
C MET A 1 -26.85 19.20 9.03
N CYS A 2 -26.74 19.75 10.23
CA CYS A 2 -25.45 19.93 10.87
C CYS A 2 -25.46 19.14 12.19
N LEU A 3 -24.40 18.40 12.45
CA LEU A 3 -24.16 17.81 13.76
C LEU A 3 -23.32 18.78 14.56
N SER A 4 -23.73 19.04 15.79
CA SER A 4 -22.94 19.79 16.77
C SER A 4 -22.83 18.92 18.01
N PHE A 5 -21.65 18.85 18.59
CA PHE A 5 -21.40 18.02 19.76
C PHE A 5 -21.49 18.90 21.00
N PRO A 6 -22.29 18.56 22.03
CA PRO A 6 -22.48 19.41 23.21
C PRO A 6 -21.18 19.73 23.96
N ASP A 7 -20.22 18.82 23.89
CA ASP A 7 -18.88 18.89 24.47
C ASP A 7 -17.82 19.48 23.51
N ARG A 8 -18.16 19.64 22.23
CA ARG A 8 -17.34 20.29 21.19
C ARG A 8 -18.21 21.17 20.27
N PRO A 9 -18.75 22.29 20.79
CA PRO A 9 -19.63 23.17 20.02
C PRO A 9 -18.91 23.88 18.86
N ASP A 10 -17.58 23.93 18.89
CA ASP A 10 -16.71 24.39 17.81
C ASP A 10 -16.69 23.42 16.61
N PHE A 11 -17.12 22.17 16.82
CA PHE A 11 -17.05 21.11 15.84
C PHE A 11 -18.43 20.87 15.23
N VAL A 12 -18.68 21.54 14.10
CA VAL A 12 -19.93 21.42 13.33
C VAL A 12 -19.69 20.60 12.07
N LEU A 13 -20.36 19.45 11.95
CA LEU A 13 -20.24 18.59 10.78
C LEU A 13 -21.47 18.74 9.87
N PRO A 14 -21.30 19.33 8.67
CA PRO A 14 -22.40 19.41 7.73
C PRO A 14 -22.62 18.02 7.09
N LEU A 15 -23.78 17.46 7.39
CA LEU A 15 -24.31 16.22 6.83
C LEU A 15 -25.28 16.51 5.68
N THR A 16 -25.09 15.78 4.60
CA THR A 16 -26.06 15.56 3.53
C THR A 16 -26.58 14.14 3.59
N PHE A 17 -27.69 13.86 2.90
CA PHE A 17 -28.18 12.49 2.73
C PHE A 17 -28.26 12.20 1.25
N VAL A 18 -27.69 11.07 0.84
CA VAL A 18 -27.79 10.56 -0.53
C VAL A 18 -28.80 9.43 -0.52
N LYS A 19 -29.69 9.40 -1.51
CA LYS A 19 -30.69 8.34 -1.63
C LYS A 19 -30.05 7.09 -2.20
N GLU A 20 -29.97 6.02 -1.42
CA GLU A 20 -29.57 4.70 -1.89
C GLU A 20 -30.74 3.71 -1.88
N ALA A 21 -30.52 2.50 -2.42
CA ALA A 21 -31.54 1.45 -2.56
C ALA A 21 -32.18 1.06 -1.21
N ASP A 22 -31.40 1.09 -0.12
CA ASP A 22 -31.83 0.69 1.23
C ASP A 22 -32.21 1.87 2.14
N GLY A 23 -32.32 3.07 1.57
CA GLY A 23 -32.70 4.31 2.24
C GLY A 23 -31.68 5.45 2.10
N PRO A 24 -31.94 6.62 2.72
CA PRO A 24 -31.00 7.72 2.80
C PRO A 24 -29.75 7.32 3.62
N VAL A 25 -28.57 7.52 3.03
CA VAL A 25 -27.27 7.33 3.67
C VAL A 25 -26.67 8.70 3.99
N PRO A 26 -26.25 8.97 5.24
CA PRO A 26 -25.59 10.23 5.57
C PRO A 26 -24.23 10.32 4.89
N THR A 27 -23.89 11.50 4.41
CA THR A 27 -22.60 11.83 3.80
C THR A 27 -22.13 13.19 4.30
N PHE A 28 -20.82 13.45 4.31
CA PHE A 28 -20.31 14.78 4.61
C PHE A 28 -20.28 15.64 3.34
N SER A 29 -20.76 16.88 3.43
CA SER A 29 -20.70 17.83 2.28
C SER A 29 -19.35 18.53 2.13
N GLN A 30 -18.41 18.24 3.02
CA GLN A 30 -17.03 18.71 3.06
C GLN A 30 -16.10 17.53 3.40
N PRO A 31 -14.76 17.65 3.27
CA PRO A 31 -13.86 16.58 3.68
C PRO A 31 -14.19 16.13 5.09
N ALA A 32 -14.45 14.84 5.25
CA ALA A 32 -14.79 14.31 6.57
C ALA A 32 -13.68 14.63 7.57
N PRO A 33 -14.01 14.92 8.84
CA PRO A 33 -12.99 15.10 9.87
C PRO A 33 -12.10 13.85 9.97
N LEU A 34 -10.86 14.04 10.45
CA LEU A 34 -9.96 12.90 10.68
C LEU A 34 -10.52 11.99 11.78
N CYS A 35 -11.03 12.55 12.87
CA CYS A 35 -11.65 11.77 13.94
C CYS A 35 -13.00 11.19 13.49
N CYS A 36 -13.16 9.87 13.69
CA CYS A 36 -14.33 9.18 13.19
C CYS A 36 -15.42 9.04 14.25
N PRO A 37 -16.69 9.25 13.88
CA PRO A 37 -17.82 8.83 14.69
C PRO A 37 -18.30 7.40 14.39
N VAL A 38 -18.43 6.56 15.42
CA VAL A 38 -19.11 5.24 15.30
C VAL A 38 -20.61 5.43 15.08
N ILE A 39 -21.14 4.83 14.02
CA ILE A 39 -22.54 4.91 13.60
C ILE A 39 -23.29 3.59 13.86
N GLN A 40 -24.43 3.66 14.56
CA GLN A 40 -25.38 2.56 14.73
C GLN A 40 -26.76 2.92 14.16
N ARG A 41 -27.29 2.10 13.25
CA ARG A 41 -28.65 2.25 12.73
C ARG A 41 -29.63 1.56 13.68
N SER A 42 -30.62 2.28 14.19
CA SER A 42 -31.77 1.70 14.90
C SER A 42 -33.08 2.07 14.22
N SER A 43 -34.09 1.21 14.35
CA SER A 43 -35.45 1.46 13.90
C SER A 43 -36.38 1.54 15.11
N GLU A 44 -37.13 2.62 15.25
CA GLU A 44 -38.20 2.72 16.25
C GLU A 44 -39.56 2.49 15.60
N THR A 45 -40.40 1.69 16.25
CA THR A 45 -41.81 1.52 15.89
C THR A 45 -42.64 2.35 16.86
N ALA A 46 -43.26 3.43 16.39
CA ALA A 46 -44.22 4.19 17.17
C ALA A 46 -45.66 3.77 16.81
N VAL A 47 -46.52 3.69 17.82
CA VAL A 47 -47.93 3.29 17.67
C VAL A 47 -48.65 4.24 16.72
N GLY A 48 -49.14 3.71 15.59
CA GLY A 48 -50.10 4.39 14.70
C GLY A 48 -49.53 5.07 13.45
N ALA A 49 -48.21 5.22 13.30
CA ALA A 49 -47.61 5.67 12.04
C ALA A 49 -46.16 5.20 11.91
N VAL A 50 -45.82 4.56 10.78
CA VAL A 50 -44.42 4.21 10.45
C VAL A 50 -43.69 5.50 10.08
N LYS A 51 -43.02 6.11 11.06
CA LYS A 51 -41.96 7.09 10.79
C LYS A 51 -40.62 6.37 10.79
N THR A 52 -39.93 6.36 9.65
CA THR A 52 -38.54 5.91 9.60
C THR A 52 -37.67 6.95 10.27
N VAL A 53 -37.28 6.70 11.53
CA VAL A 53 -36.27 7.49 12.23
C VAL A 53 -34.90 6.91 11.91
N PHE A 54 -34.03 7.73 11.32
CA PHE A 54 -32.63 7.37 11.10
C PHE A 54 -31.81 7.93 12.27
N THR A 55 -31.58 7.11 13.28
CA THR A 55 -30.66 7.47 14.37
C THR A 55 -29.23 7.23 13.91
N LEU A 56 -28.41 8.27 14.01
CA LEU A 56 -26.99 8.25 13.70
C LEU A 56 -26.22 8.58 15.00
N PRO A 57 -25.99 7.62 15.91
CA PRO A 57 -25.07 7.85 17.00
C PRO A 57 -23.69 8.04 16.41
N LEU A 58 -22.87 8.84 17.07
CA LEU A 58 -21.55 9.23 16.60
C LEU A 58 -20.62 9.14 17.79
N THR A 59 -19.84 8.06 17.88
CA THR A 59 -18.81 7.96 18.93
C THR A 59 -17.49 8.47 18.38
N LEU A 60 -17.11 9.69 18.76
CA LEU A 60 -15.80 10.25 18.42
C LEU A 60 -14.72 9.52 19.23
N ALA A 61 -13.73 8.95 18.55
CA ALA A 61 -12.53 8.50 19.26
C ALA A 61 -11.75 9.69 19.83
N THR A 62 -11.17 9.47 21.01
CA THR A 62 -10.32 10.46 21.70
C THR A 62 -9.00 10.72 20.95
N VAL A 63 -8.56 9.78 20.11
CA VAL A 63 -7.34 9.88 19.31
C VAL A 63 -7.63 9.34 17.91
N HIS A 64 -7.16 10.04 16.89
CA HIS A 64 -7.23 9.57 15.51
C HIS A 64 -6.38 8.32 15.30
N SER A 65 -6.83 7.42 14.45
CA SER A 65 -6.14 6.17 14.12
C SER A 65 -6.47 5.80 12.69
N GLU A 66 -5.44 5.48 11.90
CA GLU A 66 -5.62 5.27 10.47
C GLU A 66 -4.79 4.12 9.89
N VAL A 67 -5.39 3.42 8.94
CA VAL A 67 -4.75 2.46 8.03
C VAL A 67 -4.89 2.98 6.60
N LEU A 68 -3.78 3.04 5.88
CA LEU A 68 -3.73 3.51 4.50
C LEU A 68 -3.37 2.36 3.55
N LEU A 69 -4.25 2.05 2.61
CA LEU A 69 -4.07 1.02 1.60
C LEU A 69 -4.06 1.67 0.20
N VAL A 70 -3.19 1.21 -0.68
CA VAL A 70 -3.09 1.70 -2.05
C VAL A 70 -3.24 0.53 -3.00
N ALA A 71 -4.25 0.58 -3.85
CA ALA A 71 -4.47 -0.39 -4.92
C ALA A 71 -3.95 0.17 -6.24
N GLY A 72 -2.85 -0.40 -6.74
CA GLY A 72 -2.38 -0.13 -8.10
C GLY A 72 -3.33 -0.70 -9.17
N TRP A 73 -3.23 -0.22 -10.40
CA TRP A 73 -4.00 -0.73 -11.52
C TRP A 73 -3.14 -1.61 -12.44
N ASP A 74 -3.62 -2.83 -12.70
CA ASP A 74 -2.94 -3.81 -13.55
C ASP A 74 -3.48 -3.75 -14.98
N TYR A 75 -2.81 -2.98 -15.83
CA TYR A 75 -3.15 -2.81 -17.25
C TYR A 75 -3.00 -4.07 -18.10
N SER A 76 -2.21 -5.05 -17.63
CA SER A 76 -2.04 -6.32 -18.34
C SER A 76 -3.24 -7.26 -18.15
N GLY A 77 -4.07 -7.01 -17.13
CA GLY A 77 -5.13 -7.90 -16.69
C GLY A 77 -4.54 -9.12 -15.97
N GLY A 78 -4.76 -9.21 -14.67
CA GLY A 78 -4.25 -10.35 -13.89
C GLY A 78 -4.45 -10.22 -12.39
N ALA A 79 -4.37 -9.00 -11.87
CA ALA A 79 -4.59 -8.69 -10.46
C ALA A 79 -5.70 -7.65 -10.24
N ASN A 80 -6.60 -7.92 -9.30
CA ASN A 80 -7.53 -6.92 -8.76
C ASN A 80 -7.00 -6.43 -7.42
N ASN A 81 -6.13 -5.41 -7.44
CA ASN A 81 -5.46 -4.95 -6.23
C ASN A 81 -6.42 -4.34 -5.19
N ALA A 82 -7.55 -3.78 -5.62
CA ALA A 82 -8.60 -3.32 -4.72
C ALA A 82 -9.17 -4.48 -3.88
N ALA A 83 -9.30 -5.68 -4.46
CA ALA A 83 -9.77 -6.86 -3.72
C ALA A 83 -8.75 -7.35 -2.68
N TYR A 84 -7.44 -7.12 -2.89
CA TYR A 84 -6.41 -7.37 -1.87
C TYR A 84 -6.51 -6.35 -0.73
N CYS A 85 -6.70 -5.07 -1.04
CA CYS A 85 -6.96 -4.05 -0.02
C CYS A 85 -8.20 -4.40 0.83
N ASP A 86 -9.31 -4.77 0.19
CA ASP A 86 -10.54 -5.16 0.88
C ASP A 86 -10.34 -6.37 1.78
N THR A 87 -9.63 -7.39 1.29
CA THR A 87 -9.33 -8.60 2.07
C THR A 87 -8.46 -8.26 3.27
N TYR A 88 -7.39 -7.49 3.07
CA TYR A 88 -6.47 -7.13 4.14
C TYR A 88 -7.14 -6.26 5.20
N ARG A 89 -8.00 -5.32 4.80
CA ARG A 89 -8.84 -4.54 5.73
C ARG A 89 -9.69 -5.43 6.63
N GLU A 90 -10.34 -6.45 6.07
CA GLU A 90 -11.19 -7.38 6.84
C GLU A 90 -10.35 -8.25 7.79
N ASP A 91 -9.17 -8.68 7.33
CA ASP A 91 -8.24 -9.46 8.16
C ASP A 91 -7.76 -8.64 9.38
N LEU A 92 -7.31 -7.40 9.14
CA LEU A 92 -6.85 -6.47 10.19
C LEU A 92 -7.95 -6.10 11.19
N TYR A 93 -9.21 -6.05 10.76
CA TYR A 93 -10.36 -5.83 11.63
C TYR A 93 -10.75 -7.08 12.43
N SER A 94 -10.80 -8.24 11.76
CA SER A 94 -11.22 -9.49 12.39
C SER A 94 -10.15 -10.09 13.32
N GLY A 95 -8.88 -9.69 13.15
CA GLY A 95 -7.75 -10.34 13.82
C GLY A 95 -7.52 -11.77 13.33
N SER A 96 -7.97 -12.09 12.11
CA SER A 96 -7.80 -13.41 11.51
C SER A 96 -7.57 -13.33 10.01
N THR A 97 -6.82 -14.29 9.48
CA THR A 97 -6.50 -14.40 8.04
C THR A 97 -6.68 -15.83 7.57
N HIS A 98 -6.91 -16.01 6.27
CA HIS A 98 -6.97 -17.31 5.61
C HIS A 98 -5.88 -17.46 4.53
N ARG A 99 -4.85 -16.61 4.56
CA ARG A 99 -3.79 -16.59 3.54
C ARG A 99 -3.12 -17.95 3.31
N THR A 100 -2.97 -18.78 4.34
CA THR A 100 -2.38 -20.12 4.26
C THR A 100 -3.35 -21.19 3.75
N GLY A 101 -4.60 -20.82 3.48
CA GLY A 101 -5.72 -21.73 3.20
C GLY A 101 -6.46 -22.16 4.47
N VAL A 102 -5.92 -21.87 5.65
CA VAL A 102 -6.51 -22.17 6.95
C VAL A 102 -6.64 -20.89 7.77
N LYS A 103 -7.73 -20.77 8.55
CA LYS A 103 -7.93 -19.64 9.45
C LYS A 103 -6.82 -19.58 10.50
N THR A 104 -6.13 -18.46 10.55
CA THR A 104 -5.03 -18.19 11.48
C THR A 104 -5.26 -16.84 12.16
N SER A 105 -4.91 -16.70 13.43
CA SER A 105 -4.98 -15.41 14.12
C SER A 105 -3.84 -14.48 13.71
N ILE A 106 -4.14 -13.20 13.58
CA ILE A 106 -3.16 -12.13 13.39
C ILE A 106 -3.45 -11.01 14.39
N PRO A 107 -2.49 -10.12 14.69
CA PRO A 107 -2.75 -8.94 15.51
C PRO A 107 -3.89 -8.12 14.90
N LYS A 108 -4.92 -7.83 15.69
CA LYS A 108 -5.97 -6.89 15.30
C LYS A 108 -5.39 -5.48 15.27
N ARG A 109 -5.53 -4.78 14.15
CA ARG A 109 -4.96 -3.41 13.96
C ARG A 109 -6.05 -2.35 13.74
N ILE A 110 -7.24 -2.78 13.34
CA ILE A 110 -8.40 -1.92 13.09
C ILE A 110 -9.48 -2.23 14.12
N ASP A 111 -10.03 -1.19 14.73
CA ASP A 111 -11.23 -1.22 15.55
C ASP A 111 -12.33 -0.36 14.93
N ASP A 112 -13.48 -0.23 15.60
CA ASP A 112 -14.65 0.49 15.08
C ASP A 112 -14.39 2.01 14.94
N SER A 113 -13.30 2.53 15.50
CA SER A 113 -12.90 3.93 15.40
C SER A 113 -11.76 4.19 14.42
N THR A 114 -11.14 3.13 13.90
CA THR A 114 -9.99 3.26 13.01
C THR A 114 -10.45 3.57 11.58
N VAL A 115 -9.98 4.69 11.05
CA VAL A 115 -10.21 5.08 9.65
C VAL A 115 -9.39 4.18 8.73
N VAL A 116 -10.03 3.67 7.68
CA VAL A 116 -9.37 2.95 6.60
C VAL A 116 -9.48 3.78 5.34
N THR A 117 -8.33 4.28 4.89
CA THR A 117 -8.19 5.05 3.65
C THR A 117 -7.71 4.14 2.55
N VAL A 118 -8.39 4.18 1.39
CA VAL A 118 -7.98 3.44 0.19
C VAL A 118 -7.78 4.42 -0.95
N PHE A 119 -6.59 4.41 -1.55
CA PHE A 119 -6.35 5.03 -2.86
C PHE A 119 -6.48 3.93 -3.93
N ASP A 120 -7.40 4.09 -4.87
CA ASP A 120 -7.60 3.15 -5.96
C ASP A 120 -7.19 3.79 -7.29
N PHE A 121 -6.08 3.31 -7.85
CA PHE A 121 -5.52 3.82 -9.10
C PHE A 121 -6.36 3.48 -10.33
N LYS A 122 -7.33 2.56 -10.20
CA LYS A 122 -8.30 2.30 -11.27
C LYS A 122 -9.37 3.38 -11.34
N SER A 123 -9.96 3.76 -10.20
CA SER A 123 -10.99 4.80 -10.17
C SER A 123 -10.42 6.21 -10.15
N GLY A 124 -9.19 6.38 -9.66
CA GLY A 124 -8.58 7.68 -9.39
C GLY A 124 -8.96 8.25 -8.03
N GLU A 125 -9.73 7.51 -7.24
CA GLU A 125 -10.38 8.03 -6.05
C GLU A 125 -9.65 7.60 -4.77
N ARG A 126 -9.63 8.50 -3.80
CA ARG A 126 -9.38 8.16 -2.41
C ARG A 126 -10.72 8.02 -1.70
N SER A 127 -10.98 6.86 -1.09
CA SER A 127 -12.09 6.68 -0.16
C SER A 127 -11.60 6.59 1.28
N ARG A 128 -12.44 7.01 2.24
CA ARG A 128 -12.25 6.79 3.66
C ARG A 128 -13.43 6.05 4.23
N THR A 129 -13.18 5.03 5.02
CA THR A 129 -14.23 4.20 5.63
C THR A 129 -13.94 3.93 7.10
N VAL A 130 -14.99 3.59 7.85
CA VAL A 130 -14.88 2.98 9.19
C VAL A 130 -15.80 1.81 9.33
N LYS A 131 -15.53 0.96 10.31
CA LYS A 131 -16.45 -0.13 10.63
C LYS A 131 -17.68 0.39 11.38
N SER A 132 -18.85 -0.05 10.94
CA SER A 132 -20.13 0.12 11.63
C SER A 132 -20.80 -1.23 11.88
N ALA A 133 -21.90 -1.21 12.64
CA ALA A 133 -22.71 -2.41 12.90
C ALA A 133 -23.27 -3.04 11.61
N SER A 134 -23.47 -2.25 10.55
CA SER A 134 -24.02 -2.69 9.27
C SER A 134 -22.98 -2.99 8.19
N GLY A 135 -21.68 -2.81 8.48
CA GLY A 135 -20.61 -3.05 7.49
C GLY A 135 -19.52 -2.00 7.53
N TRP A 136 -18.96 -1.67 6.36
CA TRP A 136 -18.04 -0.54 6.22
C TRP A 136 -18.82 0.68 5.77
N PHE A 137 -18.75 1.74 6.56
CA PHE A 137 -19.39 3.02 6.27
C PHE A 137 -18.39 3.95 5.58
N GLU A 138 -18.77 4.53 4.44
CA GLU A 138 -17.93 5.50 3.73
C GLU A 138 -18.09 6.90 4.34
N LEU A 139 -16.99 7.45 4.83
CA LEU A 139 -16.91 8.83 5.31
C LEU A 139 -16.90 9.80 4.13
N ASP A 140 -16.00 9.56 3.18
CA ASP A 140 -15.97 10.31 1.93
C ASP A 140 -15.23 9.56 0.83
N ARG A 141 -15.38 10.11 -0.38
CA ARG A 141 -14.72 9.66 -1.60
C ARG A 141 -14.38 10.89 -2.43
N VAL A 142 -13.11 11.00 -2.82
CA VAL A 142 -12.56 12.19 -3.46
C VAL A 142 -11.67 11.79 -4.62
N LEU A 143 -11.98 12.25 -5.83
CA LEU A 143 -11.10 12.13 -6.98
C LEU A 143 -9.76 12.81 -6.67
N GLN A 144 -8.67 12.10 -6.91
CA GLN A 144 -7.30 12.62 -6.77
C GLN A 144 -6.82 13.04 -8.16
N GLY A 145 -6.38 14.29 -8.28
CA GLY A 145 -6.22 14.97 -9.56
C GLY A 145 -7.50 15.65 -10.03
N LYS A 146 -7.54 16.08 -11.30
CA LYS A 146 -8.68 16.75 -11.96
C LYS A 146 -9.44 15.84 -12.91
N VAL A 147 -8.84 14.73 -13.34
CA VAL A 147 -9.46 13.80 -14.30
C VAL A 147 -9.37 12.36 -13.79
N LYS A 148 -10.26 11.50 -14.30
CA LYS A 148 -10.17 10.07 -14.03
C LYS A 148 -8.96 9.46 -14.74
N PRO A 149 -8.39 8.37 -14.22
CA PRO A 149 -7.25 7.70 -14.85
C PRO A 149 -7.61 7.17 -16.23
N HIS A 150 -6.66 7.24 -17.15
CA HIS A 150 -6.79 6.59 -18.45
C HIS A 150 -6.60 5.07 -18.33
N LEU A 151 -7.64 4.28 -18.56
CA LEU A 151 -7.64 2.82 -18.31
C LEU A 151 -7.47 1.94 -19.55
N GLU A 152 -7.23 2.53 -20.72
CA GLU A 152 -7.08 1.74 -21.95
C GLU A 152 -5.77 0.93 -21.98
N LYS A 153 -5.69 -0.02 -22.91
CA LYS A 153 -4.59 -0.99 -23.01
C LYS A 153 -3.24 -0.30 -23.17
N TYR A 154 -2.24 -0.82 -22.45
CA TYR A 154 -0.86 -0.32 -22.47
C TYR A 154 -0.15 -0.50 -23.83
N SER A 155 -0.63 -1.41 -24.68
CA SER A 155 0.01 -1.76 -25.95
C SER A 155 0.01 -0.63 -26.99
N ASP A 156 -0.77 0.43 -26.79
CA ASP A 156 -0.81 1.60 -27.66
C ASP A 156 0.06 2.74 -27.09
N PRO A 157 1.08 3.23 -27.83
CA PRO A 157 1.89 4.38 -27.42
C PRO A 157 1.10 5.64 -27.07
N ALA A 158 -0.04 5.90 -27.73
CA ALA A 158 -0.88 7.06 -27.39
C ALA A 158 -1.49 6.92 -25.99
N ASN A 159 -1.80 5.69 -25.57
CA ASN A 159 -2.36 5.42 -24.25
C ASN A 159 -1.31 5.53 -23.15
N LEU A 160 -0.07 5.11 -23.42
CA LEU A 160 1.07 5.38 -22.52
C LEU A 160 1.19 6.86 -22.20
N LYS A 161 1.14 7.73 -23.22
CA LYS A 161 1.23 9.17 -23.05
C LYS A 161 0.06 9.75 -22.26
N ARG A 162 -1.18 9.30 -22.51
CA ARG A 162 -2.36 9.76 -21.75
C ARG A 162 -2.24 9.39 -20.27
N ARG A 163 -1.83 8.16 -19.96
CA ARG A 163 -1.55 7.71 -18.59
C ARG A 163 -0.44 8.50 -17.92
N HIS A 164 0.50 9.06 -18.67
CA HIS A 164 1.59 9.88 -18.13
C HIS A 164 1.14 11.33 -17.90
N ASP A 165 0.66 12.00 -18.95
CA ASP A 165 0.45 13.45 -18.98
C ASP A 165 -0.89 13.93 -18.37
N ASP A 166 -1.81 13.02 -18.02
CA ASP A 166 -3.08 13.42 -17.39
C ASP A 166 -2.91 13.82 -15.91
N ASP A 167 -3.78 14.71 -15.44
CA ASP A 167 -3.85 15.15 -14.03
C ASP A 167 -4.76 14.19 -13.24
N SER A 168 -4.47 12.89 -13.26
CA SER A 168 -5.14 11.88 -12.42
C SER A 168 -4.29 11.47 -11.22
N VAL A 169 -4.77 10.52 -10.43
CA VAL A 169 -4.10 10.04 -9.22
C VAL A 169 -2.65 9.62 -9.49
N SER A 170 -1.79 9.89 -8.52
CA SER A 170 -0.37 9.59 -8.57
C SER A 170 0.12 9.28 -7.16
N ILE A 171 1.29 8.67 -7.04
CA ILE A 171 1.92 8.44 -5.72
C ILE A 171 2.11 9.74 -4.93
N ARG A 172 2.27 10.89 -5.60
CA ARG A 172 2.38 12.20 -4.91
C ARG A 172 1.14 12.51 -4.10
N HIS A 173 -0.06 12.18 -4.60
CA HIS A 173 -1.30 12.35 -3.85
C HIS A 173 -1.33 11.51 -2.56
N VAL A 174 -0.75 10.31 -2.59
CA VAL A 174 -0.60 9.44 -1.41
C VAL A 174 0.41 10.05 -0.42
N TYR A 175 1.58 10.48 -0.89
CA TYR A 175 2.58 11.12 -0.04
C TYR A 175 2.09 12.43 0.57
N ASP A 176 1.38 13.27 -0.19
CA ASP A 176 0.77 14.50 0.30
C ASP A 176 -0.30 14.21 1.35
N TYR A 177 -1.06 13.11 1.18
CA TYR A 177 -2.00 12.65 2.20
C TYR A 177 -1.30 12.25 3.50
N ILE A 178 -0.24 11.43 3.42
CA ILE A 178 0.56 11.04 4.60
C ILE A 178 1.20 12.26 5.26
N THR A 179 1.77 13.17 4.46
CA THR A 179 2.38 14.42 4.95
C THR A 179 1.36 15.28 5.69
N ARG A 180 0.15 15.44 5.15
CA ARG A 180 -0.95 16.14 5.85
C ARG A 180 -1.32 15.43 7.15
N LEU A 181 -1.42 14.11 7.12
CA LEU A 181 -1.71 13.32 8.32
C LEU A 181 -0.67 13.57 9.41
N GLY A 182 0.63 13.64 9.08
CA GLY A 182 1.67 13.93 10.06
C GLY A 182 1.62 15.33 10.67
N THR A 183 1.01 16.30 9.97
CA THR A 183 0.75 17.62 10.57
C THR A 183 -0.54 17.69 11.38
N GLN A 184 -1.58 16.96 10.97
CA GLN A 184 -2.92 17.09 11.54
C GLN A 184 -3.20 16.08 12.65
N ALA A 185 -2.55 14.92 12.60
CA ALA A 185 -2.69 13.82 13.53
C ALA A 185 -1.38 13.00 13.56
N PRO A 186 -0.28 13.55 14.11
CA PRO A 186 1.00 12.85 14.17
C PRO A 186 0.90 11.54 14.96
N GLY A 187 1.62 10.51 14.51
CA GLY A 187 1.71 9.22 15.18
C GLY A 187 0.48 8.32 15.05
N THR A 188 -0.40 8.58 14.08
CA THR A 188 -1.70 7.90 13.97
C THR A 188 -1.81 6.88 12.84
N LEU A 189 -0.88 6.89 11.88
CA LEU A 189 -0.83 5.94 10.78
C LEU A 189 -0.25 4.60 11.28
N LYS A 190 -1.13 3.62 11.48
CA LYS A 190 -0.79 2.27 11.99
C LYS A 190 -0.24 1.34 10.91
N GLU A 191 -0.80 1.42 9.71
CA GLU A 191 -0.43 0.54 8.59
C GLU A 191 -0.41 1.35 7.29
N PHE A 192 0.61 1.15 6.44
CA PHE A 192 0.70 1.71 5.09
C PHE A 192 1.06 0.63 4.07
N HIS A 193 0.14 0.27 3.18
CA HIS A 193 0.33 -0.86 2.26
C HIS A 193 0.13 -0.44 0.81
N LEU A 194 1.05 -0.87 -0.06
CA LEU A 194 0.99 -0.68 -1.51
C LEU A 194 0.77 -2.05 -2.16
N PHE A 195 -0.39 -2.27 -2.78
CA PHE A 195 -0.74 -3.50 -3.49
C PHE A 195 -0.63 -3.29 -4.99
N SER A 196 0.39 -3.88 -5.61
CA SER A 196 0.63 -3.74 -7.04
C SER A 196 1.61 -4.79 -7.57
N HIS A 197 1.97 -4.68 -8.85
CA HIS A 197 3.28 -5.18 -9.30
C HIS A 197 4.39 -4.33 -8.66
N ALA A 198 5.60 -4.86 -8.61
CA ALA A 198 6.74 -4.12 -8.08
C ALA A 198 8.04 -4.60 -8.73
N TRP A 199 9.08 -3.81 -8.51
CA TRP A 199 10.47 -4.15 -8.82
C TRP A 199 11.40 -3.44 -7.83
N ALA A 200 12.72 -3.53 -8.02
CA ALA A 200 13.68 -2.85 -7.15
C ALA A 200 13.45 -1.32 -7.07
N GLY A 201 12.97 -0.74 -8.18
CA GLY A 201 12.64 0.67 -8.33
C GLY A 201 11.42 1.15 -7.53
N GLY A 202 10.55 0.23 -7.13
CA GLY A 202 9.33 0.52 -6.39
C GLY A 202 8.09 -0.21 -6.93
N PRO A 203 6.93 0.03 -6.29
CA PRO A 203 5.62 -0.35 -6.80
C PRO A 203 5.35 0.19 -8.22
N ILE A 204 4.48 -0.50 -8.96
CA ILE A 204 3.96 -0.07 -10.27
C ILE A 204 2.45 0.14 -10.12
N LEU A 205 2.02 1.37 -9.89
CA LEU A 205 0.64 1.74 -9.55
C LEU A 205 -0.17 2.15 -10.78
N ALA A 206 0.42 2.92 -11.69
CA ALA A 206 -0.16 3.38 -12.95
C ALA A 206 0.62 2.90 -14.18
N ASP A 207 1.78 2.27 -13.99
CA ASP A 207 2.65 1.77 -15.07
C ASP A 207 3.07 2.91 -16.01
N THR A 208 3.56 3.98 -15.38
CA THR A 208 4.20 5.13 -16.02
C THR A 208 5.71 5.01 -15.87
N ASN A 209 6.44 5.63 -16.80
CA ASN A 209 7.89 5.71 -16.75
C ASN A 209 8.30 7.17 -16.68
N GLU A 210 9.47 7.43 -16.12
CA GLU A 210 10.07 8.75 -16.16
C GLU A 210 10.50 9.11 -17.60
N ASP A 211 10.32 10.36 -17.99
CA ASP A 211 10.93 10.95 -19.17
C ASP A 211 12.46 10.88 -19.08
N ALA A 212 13.12 10.81 -20.24
CA ALA A 212 14.56 10.61 -20.35
C ALA A 212 15.40 11.63 -19.56
N ALA A 213 14.90 12.86 -19.37
CA ALA A 213 15.58 13.89 -18.58
C ALA A 213 15.67 13.54 -17.09
N TYR A 214 14.71 12.79 -16.55
CA TYR A 214 14.65 12.42 -15.13
C TYR A 214 15.20 11.02 -14.86
N GLN A 215 15.37 10.18 -15.89
CA GLN A 215 16.02 8.87 -15.73
C GLN A 215 17.50 9.01 -15.33
N PRO A 216 18.13 7.95 -14.77
CA PRO A 216 19.57 7.94 -14.50
C PRO A 216 20.41 8.32 -15.72
N GLY A 217 21.32 9.29 -15.56
CA GLY A 217 22.11 9.89 -16.64
C GLY A 217 21.44 11.06 -17.37
N GLY A 218 20.20 11.41 -17.02
CA GLY A 218 19.48 12.55 -17.57
C GLY A 218 19.86 13.89 -16.92
N SER A 219 19.49 15.00 -17.56
CA SER A 219 19.82 16.36 -17.09
C SER A 219 19.16 16.74 -15.76
N SER A 220 18.11 16.03 -15.38
CA SER A 220 17.28 16.25 -14.18
C SER A 220 17.17 14.96 -13.35
N GLU A 221 18.16 14.06 -13.43
CA GLU A 221 18.08 12.72 -12.81
C GLU A 221 17.75 12.74 -11.30
N ALA A 222 18.22 13.77 -10.59
CA ALA A 222 17.99 13.94 -9.15
C ALA A 222 16.55 14.38 -8.82
N GLN A 223 15.81 14.90 -9.80
CA GLN A 223 14.45 15.40 -9.61
C GLN A 223 13.44 14.30 -9.96
N ARG A 224 12.32 14.26 -9.24
CA ARG A 224 11.17 13.44 -9.59
C ARG A 224 10.51 14.01 -10.84
N ASP A 225 10.24 13.14 -11.81
CA ASP A 225 9.43 13.49 -12.97
C ASP A 225 7.99 13.88 -12.55
N PRO A 226 7.50 15.08 -12.90
CA PRO A 226 6.12 15.49 -12.65
C PRO A 226 5.05 14.61 -13.32
N GLY A 227 5.33 14.00 -14.47
CA GLY A 227 4.39 13.15 -15.22
C GLY A 227 4.40 11.68 -14.77
N ASP A 228 5.43 11.26 -14.05
CA ASP A 228 5.49 9.91 -13.51
C ASP A 228 4.55 9.78 -12.29
N LYS A 229 3.68 8.78 -12.34
CA LYS A 229 2.67 8.48 -11.32
C LYS A 229 3.10 7.40 -10.36
N ASP A 230 4.17 6.69 -10.68
CA ASP A 230 4.69 5.57 -9.90
C ASP A 230 5.75 6.01 -8.87
N PRO A 231 5.88 5.27 -7.75
CA PRO A 231 6.95 5.51 -6.80
C PRO A 231 8.34 5.25 -7.38
N ARG A 232 9.32 6.03 -6.92
CA ARG A 232 10.75 5.92 -7.28
C ARG A 232 11.65 6.01 -6.06
N LEU A 233 12.87 5.49 -6.15
CA LEU A 233 13.87 5.54 -5.06
C LEU A 233 14.15 6.97 -4.60
N LYS A 234 14.23 7.91 -5.56
CA LYS A 234 14.56 9.31 -5.33
C LYS A 234 13.43 10.13 -4.74
N ASP A 235 12.22 9.56 -4.61
CA ASP A 235 11.07 10.25 -4.03
C ASP A 235 11.36 10.80 -2.64
N PHE A 236 12.18 10.08 -1.88
CA PHE A 236 12.52 10.43 -0.51
C PHE A 236 13.79 11.28 -0.38
N ASP A 237 14.44 11.63 -1.50
CA ASP A 237 15.55 12.56 -1.46
C ASP A 237 15.03 13.97 -1.10
N PRO A 238 15.80 14.81 -0.39
CA PRO A 238 15.31 16.10 0.13
C PRO A 238 14.71 17.05 -0.92
N VAL A 239 15.21 16.99 -2.16
CA VAL A 239 14.69 17.79 -3.28
C VAL A 239 13.28 17.37 -3.71
N ASN A 240 12.92 16.09 -3.51
CA ASN A 240 11.65 15.51 -3.93
C ASN A 240 10.65 15.35 -2.77
N MET A 241 11.14 15.25 -1.53
CA MET A 241 10.34 15.23 -0.29
C MET A 241 10.72 16.37 0.66
N PRO A 242 10.44 17.64 0.32
CA PRO A 242 10.81 18.79 1.16
C PRO A 242 10.15 18.77 2.55
N ARG A 243 9.01 18.07 2.68
CA ARG A 243 8.27 17.90 3.95
C ARG A 243 8.48 16.51 4.57
N LEU A 244 9.69 15.96 4.44
CA LEU A 244 10.01 14.63 4.96
C LEU A 244 9.72 14.46 6.46
N ASN A 245 9.93 15.50 7.27
CA ASN A 245 9.64 15.46 8.70
C ASN A 245 8.14 15.27 8.98
N ASP A 246 7.28 15.95 8.22
CA ASP A 246 5.82 15.80 8.34
C ASP A 246 5.39 14.42 7.83
N PHE A 247 5.95 13.96 6.71
CA PHE A 247 5.71 12.59 6.22
C PHE A 247 6.05 11.55 7.29
N LYS A 248 7.23 11.66 7.91
CA LYS A 248 7.69 10.78 9.00
C LYS A 248 6.78 10.89 10.23
N ALA A 249 6.34 12.09 10.59
CA ALA A 249 5.52 12.32 11.78
C ALA A 249 4.15 11.64 11.72
N ALA A 250 3.66 11.24 10.54
CA ALA A 250 2.38 10.53 10.41
C ALA A 250 2.39 9.14 11.05
N PHE A 251 3.53 8.45 11.02
CA PHE A 251 3.66 7.04 11.37
C PHE A 251 3.61 6.80 12.88
N ALA A 252 2.76 5.87 13.31
CA ALA A 252 2.76 5.37 14.69
C ALA A 252 4.07 4.63 15.01
N ALA A 253 4.44 4.59 16.29
CA ALA A 253 5.71 3.99 16.73
C ALA A 253 5.84 2.48 16.46
N ASP A 254 4.72 1.77 16.30
CA ASP A 254 4.67 0.33 15.99
C ASP A 254 4.11 0.07 14.58
N SER A 255 4.15 1.08 13.71
CA SER A 255 3.55 1.00 12.39
C SER A 255 4.23 -0.02 11.48
N ILE A 256 3.42 -0.61 10.59
CA ILE A 256 3.88 -1.53 9.56
C ILE A 256 3.67 -0.87 8.20
N VAL A 257 4.72 -0.91 7.39
CA VAL A 257 4.67 -0.52 5.99
C VAL A 257 4.94 -1.74 5.15
N LYS A 258 4.18 -1.93 4.07
CA LYS A 258 4.40 -3.07 3.19
C LYS A 258 4.20 -2.72 1.74
N VAL A 259 5.24 -3.03 0.96
CA VAL A 259 5.20 -2.99 -0.49
C VAL A 259 4.93 -4.39 -0.98
N TRP A 260 3.67 -4.67 -1.29
CA TRP A 260 3.25 -5.92 -1.92
C TRP A 260 3.55 -5.86 -3.42
N GLY A 261 3.99 -6.99 -3.97
CA GLY A 261 4.38 -7.12 -5.35
C GLY A 261 5.63 -7.98 -5.49
N CYS A 262 6.27 -7.94 -6.65
CA CYS A 262 7.43 -8.79 -6.94
C CYS A 262 8.76 -8.03 -6.79
N MET A 263 9.84 -8.76 -6.53
CA MET A 263 11.20 -8.31 -6.88
C MET A 263 11.84 -9.40 -7.77
N ALA A 264 11.04 -9.93 -8.70
CA ALA A 264 11.26 -11.18 -9.43
C ALA A 264 12.30 -11.09 -10.56
N THR A 265 13.35 -10.30 -10.39
CA THR A 265 14.41 -10.16 -11.38
C THR A 265 15.18 -11.47 -11.52
N THR A 266 15.15 -12.08 -12.70
CA THR A 266 15.88 -13.33 -13.00
C THR A 266 17.38 -13.21 -12.70
N ALA A 267 17.98 -12.05 -12.96
CA ALA A 267 19.37 -11.76 -12.62
C ALA A 267 19.68 -11.98 -11.12
N TYR A 268 18.82 -11.44 -10.25
CA TYR A 268 18.97 -11.56 -8.79
C TYR A 268 18.78 -13.00 -8.34
N ARG A 269 17.79 -13.70 -8.90
CA ARG A 269 17.57 -15.12 -8.61
C ARG A 269 18.77 -15.98 -9.00
N ASN A 270 19.33 -15.75 -10.18
CA ASN A 270 20.50 -16.47 -10.66
C ASN A 270 21.74 -16.20 -9.78
N LEU A 271 21.97 -14.95 -9.41
CA LEU A 271 23.04 -14.55 -8.49
C LEU A 271 22.89 -15.26 -7.13
N ILE A 272 21.69 -15.21 -6.53
CA ILE A 272 21.41 -15.86 -5.24
C ILE A 272 21.64 -17.36 -5.34
N ARG A 273 21.11 -18.02 -6.37
CA ARG A 273 21.28 -19.47 -6.55
C ARG A 273 22.74 -19.86 -6.72
N ALA A 274 23.48 -19.15 -7.58
CA ALA A 274 24.90 -19.41 -7.79
C ALA A 274 25.70 -19.21 -6.50
N THR A 275 25.42 -18.15 -5.75
CA THR A 275 26.07 -17.86 -4.46
C THR A 275 25.75 -18.92 -3.41
N ALA A 276 24.48 -19.37 -3.35
CA ALA A 276 24.04 -20.42 -2.44
C ALA A 276 24.64 -21.81 -2.74
N SER A 277 25.13 -22.01 -3.97
CA SER A 277 25.82 -23.25 -4.37
C SER A 277 27.31 -23.26 -4.04
N ALA A 278 27.90 -22.11 -3.70
CA ALA A 278 29.32 -22.02 -3.38
C ALA A 278 29.63 -22.71 -2.05
N LYS A 279 30.72 -23.47 -2.01
CA LYS A 279 31.24 -24.18 -0.83
C LYS A 279 32.06 -23.27 0.07
N SER A 280 32.60 -22.17 -0.47
CA SER A 280 33.41 -21.21 0.27
C SER A 280 33.31 -19.80 -0.32
N ASP A 281 33.69 -18.80 0.46
CA ASP A 281 33.66 -17.39 0.07
C ASP A 281 34.66 -17.02 -1.05
N THR A 282 35.73 -17.82 -1.18
CA THR A 282 36.75 -17.66 -2.22
C THR A 282 36.39 -18.36 -3.53
N GLU A 283 35.35 -19.20 -3.54
CA GLU A 283 34.93 -19.90 -4.75
C GLU A 283 34.42 -18.93 -5.81
N THR A 284 34.92 -19.10 -7.03
CA THR A 284 34.44 -18.38 -8.21
C THR A 284 33.11 -18.98 -8.66
N ILE A 285 32.07 -18.16 -8.69
CA ILE A 285 30.75 -18.51 -9.19
C ILE A 285 30.51 -17.85 -10.55
N SER A 286 29.74 -18.51 -11.41
CA SER A 286 29.25 -17.95 -12.67
C SER A 286 27.73 -17.99 -12.73
N TYR A 287 27.12 -16.94 -13.26
CA TYR A 287 25.67 -16.80 -13.33
C TYR A 287 25.27 -15.87 -14.49
N ASN A 288 24.04 -16.03 -14.96
CA ASN A 288 23.51 -15.20 -16.05
C ASN A 288 22.82 -13.96 -15.46
N TRP A 289 23.27 -12.77 -15.84
CA TRP A 289 22.62 -11.50 -15.51
C TRP A 289 21.46 -11.21 -16.46
N SER A 290 21.66 -11.48 -17.74
CA SER A 290 20.63 -11.52 -18.78
C SER A 290 20.79 -12.79 -19.63
N GLU A 291 19.99 -12.96 -20.67
CA GLU A 291 20.14 -14.07 -21.61
C GLU A 291 21.50 -14.07 -22.33
N THR A 292 22.10 -12.88 -22.51
CA THR A 292 23.35 -12.69 -23.27
C THR A 292 24.54 -12.27 -22.40
N ASP A 293 24.32 -11.84 -21.15
CA ASP A 293 25.37 -11.42 -20.21
C ASP A 293 25.59 -12.50 -19.14
N ARG A 294 26.70 -13.24 -19.26
CA ARG A 294 27.19 -14.18 -18.26
C ARG A 294 28.31 -13.55 -17.46
N ARG A 295 28.11 -13.46 -16.14
CA ARG A 295 29.07 -12.85 -15.20
C ARG A 295 29.77 -13.92 -14.36
N THR A 296 30.97 -13.57 -13.91
CA THR A 296 31.76 -14.38 -12.99
C THR A 296 32.30 -13.51 -11.86
N THR A 297 32.23 -13.99 -10.63
CA THR A 297 32.70 -13.28 -9.42
C THR A 297 33.00 -14.29 -8.31
N THR A 298 33.53 -13.85 -7.16
CA THR A 298 33.64 -14.73 -5.99
C THR A 298 32.36 -14.72 -5.16
N ALA A 299 32.07 -15.80 -4.45
CA ALA A 299 30.91 -15.87 -3.56
C ALA A 299 30.89 -14.74 -2.51
N ALA A 300 32.05 -14.37 -1.97
CA ALA A 300 32.17 -13.21 -1.07
C ALA A 300 31.70 -11.90 -1.73
N LYS A 301 32.19 -11.61 -2.94
CA LYS A 301 31.82 -10.38 -3.68
C LYS A 301 30.34 -10.38 -4.05
N ALA A 302 29.78 -11.54 -4.38
CA ALA A 302 28.35 -11.68 -4.64
C ALA A 302 27.49 -11.38 -3.40
N LYS A 303 27.88 -11.91 -2.22
CA LYS A 303 27.22 -11.58 -0.94
C LYS A 303 27.30 -10.09 -0.63
N THR A 304 28.46 -9.47 -0.81
CA THR A 304 28.65 -8.02 -0.64
C THR A 304 27.75 -7.25 -1.60
N TYR A 305 27.70 -7.61 -2.88
CA TYR A 305 26.84 -6.94 -3.86
C TYR A 305 25.35 -7.06 -3.52
N LEU A 306 24.90 -8.26 -3.11
CA LEU A 306 23.52 -8.46 -2.67
C LEU A 306 23.18 -7.57 -1.47
N ARG A 307 24.06 -7.50 -0.47
CA ARG A 307 23.85 -6.70 0.76
C ARG A 307 23.92 -5.20 0.48
N ASP A 308 25.00 -4.76 -0.16
CA ASP A 308 25.35 -3.34 -0.21
C ASP A 308 24.73 -2.62 -1.41
N VAL A 309 24.30 -3.37 -2.42
CA VAL A 309 23.65 -2.80 -3.60
C VAL A 309 22.19 -3.21 -3.64
N ILE A 310 21.88 -4.49 -3.79
CA ILE A 310 20.49 -4.91 -4.06
C ILE A 310 19.57 -4.63 -2.86
N LEU A 311 20.01 -4.94 -1.64
CA LEU A 311 19.20 -4.77 -0.44
C LEU A 311 19.20 -3.33 0.10
N LYS A 312 20.25 -2.54 -0.14
CA LYS A 312 20.33 -1.13 0.30
C LYS A 312 19.83 -0.12 -0.73
N HIS A 313 19.89 -0.44 -2.02
CA HIS A 313 19.49 0.46 -3.11
C HIS A 313 18.23 -0.05 -3.80
N ASN A 314 17.15 -0.10 -3.02
CA ASN A 314 15.80 -0.34 -3.52
C ASN A 314 14.82 0.61 -2.82
N TYR A 315 13.60 0.65 -3.35
CA TYR A 315 12.54 1.50 -2.83
C TYR A 315 12.22 1.26 -1.35
N MET A 316 12.14 0.00 -0.91
CA MET A 316 11.79 -0.35 0.47
C MET A 316 12.84 0.16 1.46
N ALA A 317 14.14 0.01 1.14
CA ALA A 317 15.23 0.54 1.95
C ALA A 317 15.21 2.07 2.01
N LYS A 318 14.92 2.75 0.88
CA LYS A 318 14.78 4.21 0.84
C LYS A 318 13.59 4.71 1.65
N LEU A 319 12.45 4.03 1.57
CA LEU A 319 11.27 4.32 2.39
C LEU A 319 11.54 4.08 3.89
N SER A 320 12.21 2.97 4.24
CA SER A 320 12.63 2.65 5.63
C SER A 320 13.55 3.72 6.22
N ALA A 321 14.52 4.20 5.43
CA ALA A 321 15.37 5.31 5.83
C ALA A 321 14.59 6.63 5.97
N ALA A 322 13.66 6.91 5.05
CA ALA A 322 12.85 8.13 5.03
C ALA A 322 11.98 8.27 6.29
N ILE A 323 11.37 7.18 6.74
CA ILE A 323 10.58 7.14 7.98
C ILE A 323 11.46 6.99 9.23
N GLY A 324 12.78 6.91 9.08
CA GLY A 324 13.75 6.90 10.18
C GLY A 324 13.73 5.64 11.04
N GLY A 325 13.36 4.50 10.46
CA GLY A 325 13.37 3.19 11.13
C GLY A 325 12.33 3.00 12.25
N SER A 326 11.41 3.94 12.46
CA SER A 326 10.35 3.81 13.47
C SER A 326 9.21 2.89 13.03
N ALA A 327 9.04 2.67 11.73
CA ALA A 327 8.11 1.67 11.19
C ALA A 327 8.89 0.48 10.63
N LYS A 328 8.25 -0.69 10.63
CA LYS A 328 8.78 -1.87 9.97
C LYS A 328 8.39 -1.85 8.50
N VAL A 329 9.36 -1.77 7.59
CA VAL A 329 9.10 -1.78 6.13
C VAL A 329 9.34 -3.16 5.56
N TYR A 330 8.31 -3.75 4.96
CA TYR A 330 8.37 -5.06 4.33
C TYR A 330 8.30 -4.98 2.81
N GLY A 331 9.07 -5.83 2.14
CA GLY A 331 9.13 -5.93 0.69
C GLY A 331 9.42 -7.35 0.20
N ALA A 332 9.14 -7.62 -1.07
CA ALA A 332 9.45 -8.91 -1.64
C ALA A 332 10.97 -9.16 -1.65
N PRO A 333 11.44 -10.39 -1.35
CA PRO A 333 12.85 -10.71 -1.42
C PRO A 333 13.39 -10.59 -2.86
N PRO A 334 14.67 -10.18 -3.05
CA PRO A 334 15.26 -10.10 -4.37
C PRO A 334 15.24 -11.44 -5.11
N GLY A 335 14.87 -11.41 -6.39
CA GLY A 335 14.74 -12.58 -7.23
C GLY A 335 13.45 -13.37 -7.04
N MET A 336 12.55 -12.98 -6.14
CA MET A 336 11.31 -13.71 -5.85
C MET A 336 10.07 -12.97 -6.35
N GLY A 337 9.13 -13.73 -6.89
CA GLY A 337 7.83 -13.23 -7.33
C GLY A 337 6.74 -13.49 -6.29
N ALA A 338 5.79 -12.57 -6.23
CA ALA A 338 4.56 -12.76 -5.49
C ALA A 338 3.63 -13.75 -6.21
N ASN A 339 2.96 -14.56 -5.41
CA ASN A 339 1.91 -15.48 -5.76
C ASN A 339 0.56 -14.88 -5.33
N LEU A 340 -0.47 -15.21 -6.09
CA LEU A 340 -1.84 -14.77 -5.84
C LEU A 340 -2.67 -15.98 -5.41
N ARG A 341 -3.57 -15.78 -4.45
CA ARG A 341 -4.47 -16.83 -3.97
C ARG A 341 -5.86 -16.28 -3.70
N ALA A 342 -6.87 -16.97 -4.23
CA ALA A 342 -8.27 -16.74 -3.91
C ALA A 342 -8.75 -17.85 -2.95
N VAL A 343 -9.37 -17.46 -1.83
CA VAL A 343 -9.91 -18.36 -0.82
C VAL A 343 -11.41 -18.10 -0.70
N PRO A 344 -12.27 -18.99 -1.23
CA PRO A 344 -13.71 -18.87 -1.07
C PRO A 344 -14.13 -19.25 0.34
N LEU A 345 -14.87 -18.37 1.02
CA LEU A 345 -15.46 -18.59 2.34
C LEU A 345 -16.94 -18.20 2.29
N GLY A 346 -17.80 -19.22 2.20
CA GLY A 346 -19.23 -19.01 1.96
C GLY A 346 -19.47 -18.31 0.62
N LYS A 347 -20.11 -17.14 0.66
CA LYS A 347 -20.41 -16.33 -0.54
C LYS A 347 -19.32 -15.31 -0.90
N LYS A 348 -18.27 -15.17 -0.07
CA LYS A 348 -17.22 -14.17 -0.27
C LYS A 348 -15.92 -14.87 -0.67
N THR A 349 -15.16 -14.25 -1.57
CA THR A 349 -13.81 -14.68 -1.93
C THR A 349 -12.80 -13.70 -1.32
N PHE A 350 -11.89 -14.23 -0.52
CA PHE A 350 -10.77 -13.48 0.06
C PHE A 350 -9.55 -13.64 -0.83
N ASN A 351 -8.88 -12.54 -1.16
CA ASN A 351 -7.77 -12.51 -2.10
C ASN A 351 -6.49 -12.17 -1.35
N TYR A 352 -5.44 -12.96 -1.58
CA TYR A 352 -4.16 -12.85 -0.89
C TYR A 352 -3.00 -12.74 -1.86
N MET A 353 -2.05 -11.89 -1.51
CA MET A 353 -0.73 -11.81 -2.13
C MET A 353 0.32 -12.28 -1.12
N TYR A 354 1.24 -13.13 -1.55
CA TYR A 354 2.29 -13.70 -0.70
C TYR A 354 3.50 -14.09 -1.56
N VAL A 355 4.64 -14.41 -0.96
CA VAL A 355 5.76 -15.04 -1.66
C VAL A 355 5.86 -16.48 -1.16
N ASP A 356 5.80 -17.45 -2.08
CA ASP A 356 5.72 -18.86 -1.72
C ASP A 356 7.05 -19.39 -1.13
N GLY A 357 7.04 -19.65 0.17
CA GLY A 357 8.15 -20.21 0.94
C GLY A 357 8.63 -21.59 0.48
N ILE A 358 7.74 -22.40 -0.10
CA ILE A 358 8.07 -23.73 -0.63
C ILE A 358 8.76 -23.58 -1.98
N LEU A 359 8.18 -22.74 -2.86
CA LEU A 359 8.75 -22.48 -4.19
C LEU A 359 10.15 -21.87 -4.11
N TYR A 360 10.37 -20.94 -3.18
CA TYR A 360 11.64 -20.22 -3.02
C TYR A 360 12.47 -20.71 -1.83
N LYS A 361 12.28 -21.98 -1.40
CA LYS A 361 12.96 -22.52 -0.23
C LYS A 361 14.48 -22.33 -0.26
N ARG A 362 15.11 -22.60 -1.40
CA ARG A 362 16.57 -22.49 -1.57
C ARG A 362 17.04 -21.05 -1.35
N GLU A 363 16.35 -20.10 -1.93
CA GLU A 363 16.70 -18.68 -1.83
C GLU A 363 16.45 -18.16 -0.42
N TYR A 364 15.36 -18.57 0.24
CA TYR A 364 15.11 -18.22 1.65
C TYR A 364 16.15 -18.81 2.60
N ASP A 365 16.52 -20.08 2.43
CA ASP A 365 17.55 -20.72 3.25
C ASP A 365 18.89 -19.97 3.11
N PHE A 366 19.22 -19.52 1.91
CA PHE A 366 20.39 -18.67 1.67
C PHE A 366 20.29 -17.31 2.34
N LEU A 367 19.19 -16.56 2.13
CA LEU A 367 19.01 -15.23 2.72
C LEU A 367 19.04 -15.29 4.26
N LYS A 368 18.43 -16.32 4.84
CA LYS A 368 18.46 -16.56 6.28
C LYS A 368 19.88 -16.85 6.78
N SER A 369 20.58 -17.82 6.17
CA SER A 369 21.89 -18.26 6.65
C SER A 369 23.02 -17.26 6.36
N ALA A 370 23.02 -16.63 5.19
CA ALA A 370 24.10 -15.74 4.75
C ALA A 370 23.87 -14.26 5.12
N MET A 371 22.62 -13.86 5.39
CA MET A 371 22.27 -12.46 5.63
C MET A 371 21.44 -12.23 6.90
N GLY A 372 21.00 -13.29 7.59
CA GLY A 372 20.14 -13.16 8.76
C GLY A 372 18.72 -12.67 8.43
N LEU A 373 18.32 -12.69 7.15
CA LEU A 373 17.05 -12.16 6.70
C LEU A 373 15.98 -13.27 6.78
N VAL A 374 15.02 -13.07 7.67
CA VAL A 374 13.90 -13.99 7.87
C VAL A 374 12.64 -13.33 7.34
N PRO A 375 11.93 -13.96 6.38
CA PRO A 375 10.66 -13.43 5.91
C PRO A 375 9.61 -13.48 7.00
N ASP A 376 8.65 -12.56 6.92
CA ASP A 376 7.41 -12.68 7.66
C ASP A 376 6.58 -13.88 7.17
N ASP A 377 5.44 -14.06 7.80
CA ASP A 377 4.46 -15.11 7.53
C ASP A 377 3.76 -15.00 6.16
N THR A 378 4.05 -13.97 5.38
CA THR A 378 3.63 -13.82 3.99
C THR A 378 4.79 -13.94 3.00
N GLY A 379 6.02 -14.18 3.47
CA GLY A 379 7.21 -14.33 2.64
C GLY A 379 7.98 -13.02 2.39
N TYR A 380 7.59 -11.90 3.00
CA TYR A 380 8.21 -10.59 2.75
C TYR A 380 9.34 -10.31 3.76
N LEU A 381 10.44 -9.69 3.31
CA LEU A 381 11.57 -9.34 4.16
C LEU A 381 11.40 -7.96 4.79
N LEU A 382 11.93 -7.79 5.99
CA LEU A 382 12.14 -6.48 6.63
C LEU A 382 13.37 -5.78 6.02
N PHE A 383 13.23 -4.49 5.70
CA PHE A 383 14.26 -3.64 5.07
C PHE A 383 14.77 -2.51 5.97
#